data_AF-A0A420WI14-F1
#
_entry.id   AF-A0A420WI14-F1
#
_cell.length_a   1.000
_cell.length_b   1.000
_cell.length_c   1.000
_cell.angle_alpha   90.00
_cell.angle_beta   90.00
_cell.angle_gamma   90.00
#
_symmetry.space_group_name_H-M   'P 1'
#
loop_
_entity.id
_entity.type
_entity.pdbx_description
1 polymer ?
#
loop_
_entity_poly.entity_id
_entity_poly.type
_entity_poly.pdbx_seq_one_letter_code
_entity_poly.pdbx_strand_id
1 'polypeptide(L)'
;MKDNAALVLFSGGQDSTACLAWALDRFERVETVGFDYGQRHRVELECRQTVRDAIAATFPTWATKLGEDHLLPLDVLKGISDTALTGEGEIAFQENGLPNTFVPGRNLLFFTFAAAIAYRRGMKHLVGGMCETDYSGYPDCRDDTLKALQVALTLGMDTRLVIHTPLMWIDKAETWRLTERLGGAPLVEITRDLTHSCYLGDRTKVHDWGHGCGSCPACALRAEGWRRYRAG
;
A
#
# COMPACT_ATOMS: atom_id res chain seq x y z
N MET A 1 -5.25 -4.72 -23.84
CA MET A 1 -4.90 -5.17 -22.47
C MET A 1 -6.03 -6.03 -21.92
N LYS A 2 -5.70 -7.01 -21.07
CA LYS A 2 -6.63 -7.91 -20.38
C LYS A 2 -7.43 -7.12 -19.34
N ASP A 3 -8.75 -7.19 -19.45
CA ASP A 3 -9.66 -6.46 -18.55
C ASP A 3 -9.90 -7.19 -17.22
N ASN A 4 -9.49 -8.45 -17.12
CA ASN A 4 -9.64 -9.30 -15.93
C ASN A 4 -8.33 -9.42 -15.11
N ALA A 5 -7.33 -8.57 -15.37
CA ALA A 5 -6.04 -8.62 -14.69
C ALA A 5 -5.63 -7.27 -14.07
N ALA A 6 -5.09 -7.33 -12.86
CA ALA A 6 -4.69 -6.17 -12.08
C ALA A 6 -3.26 -6.27 -11.55
N LEU A 7 -2.59 -5.11 -11.45
CA LEU A 7 -1.33 -4.94 -10.74
C LEU A 7 -1.57 -4.09 -9.49
N VAL A 8 -1.27 -4.65 -8.32
CA VAL A 8 -1.48 -4.00 -7.01
C VAL A 8 -0.17 -3.39 -6.54
N LEU A 9 -0.15 -2.09 -6.25
CA LEU A 9 0.92 -1.45 -5.50
C LEU A 9 0.85 -1.99 -4.07
N PHE A 10 1.73 -2.93 -3.77
CA PHE A 10 1.69 -3.72 -2.57
C PHE A 10 2.90 -3.37 -1.71
N SER A 11 2.74 -3.17 -0.41
CA SER A 11 3.83 -2.84 0.52
C SER A 11 3.96 -3.83 1.68
N GLY A 12 3.01 -4.75 1.84
CA GLY A 12 2.93 -5.62 3.03
C GLY A 12 2.37 -4.91 4.27
N GLY A 13 1.82 -3.70 4.12
CA GLY A 13 1.10 -2.98 5.16
C GLY A 13 -0.41 -3.25 5.14
N GLN A 14 -1.11 -2.83 6.21
CA GLN A 14 -2.55 -3.02 6.37
C GLN A 14 -3.36 -2.64 5.10
N ASP A 15 -3.17 -1.42 4.61
CA ASP A 15 -3.94 -0.87 3.49
C ASP A 15 -3.69 -1.64 2.19
N SER A 16 -2.42 -1.88 1.86
CA SER A 16 -2.07 -2.57 0.63
C SER A 16 -2.46 -4.06 0.66
N THR A 17 -2.52 -4.67 1.84
CA THR A 17 -3.11 -6.00 2.06
C THR A 17 -4.62 -6.01 1.81
N ALA A 18 -5.36 -5.01 2.31
CA ALA A 18 -6.78 -4.86 2.01
C ALA A 18 -7.02 -4.66 0.49
N CYS A 19 -6.17 -3.87 -0.18
CA CYS A 19 -6.21 -3.70 -1.63
C CYS A 19 -5.92 -5.00 -2.39
N LEU A 20 -4.95 -5.80 -1.94
CA LEU A 20 -4.63 -7.09 -2.54
C LEU A 20 -5.84 -8.04 -2.46
N ALA A 21 -6.44 -8.17 -1.27
CA ALA A 21 -7.65 -8.97 -1.09
C ALA A 21 -8.81 -8.47 -1.97
N TRP A 22 -9.03 -7.15 -2.01
CA TRP A 22 -10.05 -6.52 -2.84
C TRP A 22 -9.87 -6.83 -4.33
N ALA A 23 -8.62 -6.84 -4.80
CA ALA A 23 -8.28 -7.19 -6.18
C ALA A 23 -8.47 -8.69 -6.46
N LEU A 24 -8.06 -9.57 -5.55
CA LEU A 24 -8.21 -11.03 -5.69
C LEU A 24 -9.68 -11.49 -5.72
N ASP A 25 -10.56 -10.73 -5.07
CA ASP A 25 -12.01 -10.92 -5.12
C ASP A 25 -12.60 -10.55 -6.50
N ARG A 26 -11.98 -9.63 -7.25
CA ARG A 26 -12.56 -9.03 -8.48
C ARG A 26 -11.92 -9.46 -9.79
N PHE A 27 -10.63 -9.76 -9.78
CA PHE A 27 -9.86 -10.05 -11.00
C PHE A 27 -9.49 -11.53 -11.06
N GLU A 28 -9.31 -12.05 -12.27
CA GLU A 28 -8.89 -13.43 -12.50
C GLU A 28 -7.38 -13.61 -12.33
N ARG A 29 -6.62 -12.52 -12.48
CA ARG A 29 -5.16 -12.53 -12.28
C ARG A 29 -4.71 -11.26 -11.59
N VAL A 30 -4.00 -11.41 -10.48
CA VAL A 30 -3.51 -10.29 -9.68
C VAL A 30 -2.01 -10.43 -9.47
N GLU A 31 -1.24 -9.48 -9.96
CA GLU A 31 0.19 -9.36 -9.63
C GLU A 31 0.38 -8.24 -8.61
N THR A 32 1.51 -8.27 -7.89
CA THR A 32 1.88 -7.25 -6.92
C THR A 32 3.16 -6.55 -7.36
N VAL A 33 3.29 -5.24 -7.06
CA VAL A 33 4.52 -4.49 -7.28
C VAL A 33 4.93 -3.73 -6.04
N GLY A 34 6.22 -3.74 -5.79
CA GLY A 34 6.91 -3.06 -4.71
C GLY A 34 7.96 -2.11 -5.16
N PHE A 35 8.27 -1.18 -4.28
CA PHE A 35 9.31 -0.18 -4.52
C PHE A 35 10.30 -0.20 -3.35
N ASP A 36 11.55 -0.52 -3.66
CA ASP A 36 12.68 -0.33 -2.75
C ASP A 36 13.34 1.00 -3.11
N TYR A 37 12.92 2.07 -2.45
CA TYR A 37 13.46 3.43 -2.67
C TYR A 37 14.38 3.86 -1.53
N GLY A 38 14.90 2.90 -0.75
CA GLY A 38 15.77 3.20 0.40
C GLY A 38 15.01 3.65 1.64
N GLN A 39 13.76 3.24 1.79
CA GLN A 39 13.05 3.39 3.05
C GLN A 39 13.90 2.87 4.23
N ARG A 40 13.86 3.60 5.36
CA ARG A 40 14.73 3.42 6.54
C ARG A 40 14.77 1.99 7.09
N HIS A 41 13.68 1.23 6.95
CA HIS A 41 13.59 -0.14 7.44
C HIS A 41 13.12 -1.09 6.34
N ARG A 42 13.92 -2.14 6.06
CA ARG A 42 13.58 -3.19 5.08
C ARG A 42 12.47 -4.13 5.54
N VAL A 43 12.05 -4.03 6.81
CA VAL A 43 11.01 -4.85 7.42
C VAL A 43 9.70 -4.83 6.64
N GLU A 44 9.34 -3.69 6.03
CA GLU A 44 8.15 -3.59 5.18
C GLU A 44 8.28 -4.51 3.95
N LEU A 45 9.46 -4.57 3.33
CA LEU A 45 9.71 -5.42 2.17
C LEU A 45 9.64 -6.90 2.52
N GLU A 46 10.11 -7.29 3.71
CA GLU A 46 10.01 -8.68 4.19
C GLU A 46 8.55 -9.10 4.42
N CYS A 47 7.74 -8.22 5.00
CA CYS A 47 6.33 -8.51 5.31
C CYS A 47 5.49 -8.79 4.05
N ARG A 48 5.86 -8.24 2.90
CA ARG A 48 5.15 -8.47 1.63
C ARG A 48 5.02 -9.96 1.33
N GLN A 49 6.14 -10.66 1.32
CA GLN A 49 6.16 -12.05 0.88
C GLN A 49 5.43 -12.92 1.90
N THR A 50 5.68 -12.69 3.19
CA THR A 50 4.97 -13.37 4.29
C THR A 50 3.45 -13.22 4.18
N VAL A 51 2.96 -12.01 3.91
CA VAL A 51 1.52 -11.77 3.76
C VAL A 51 0.96 -12.46 2.51
N ARG A 52 1.67 -12.38 1.37
CA ARG A 52 1.25 -13.04 0.12
C ARG A 52 1.15 -14.55 0.30
N ASP A 53 2.14 -15.16 0.93
CA ASP A 53 2.19 -16.59 1.18
C ASP A 53 1.07 -17.02 2.13
N ALA A 54 0.83 -16.26 3.19
CA ALA A 54 -0.27 -16.53 4.12
C ALA A 54 -1.65 -16.41 3.46
N ILE A 55 -1.86 -15.40 2.60
CA ILE A 55 -3.09 -15.24 1.82
C ILE A 55 -3.28 -16.44 0.88
N ALA A 56 -2.24 -16.83 0.14
CA ALA A 56 -2.33 -17.98 -0.76
C ALA A 56 -2.61 -19.29 -0.01
N ALA A 57 -1.96 -19.52 1.13
CA ALA A 57 -2.18 -20.70 1.95
C ALA A 57 -3.60 -20.76 2.56
N THR A 58 -4.14 -19.60 2.94
CA THR A 58 -5.44 -19.50 3.62
C THR A 58 -6.63 -19.49 2.66
N PHE A 59 -6.45 -18.94 1.45
CA PHE A 59 -7.51 -18.75 0.47
C PHE A 59 -7.16 -19.44 -0.86
N PRO A 60 -7.47 -20.74 -1.04
CA PRO A 60 -7.10 -21.50 -2.24
C PRO A 60 -7.60 -20.89 -3.56
N THR A 61 -8.80 -20.29 -3.56
CA THR A 61 -9.34 -19.59 -4.75
C THR A 61 -8.56 -18.32 -5.10
N TRP A 62 -8.00 -17.64 -4.10
CA TRP A 62 -7.14 -16.49 -4.34
C TRP A 62 -5.73 -16.91 -4.74
N ALA A 63 -5.22 -18.03 -4.20
CA ALA A 63 -3.92 -18.59 -4.60
C ALA A 63 -3.84 -18.85 -6.11
N THR A 64 -4.92 -19.35 -6.73
CA THR A 64 -4.94 -19.58 -8.19
C THR A 64 -4.93 -18.30 -9.03
N LYS A 65 -5.32 -17.16 -8.43
CA LYS A 65 -5.36 -15.84 -9.08
C LYS A 65 -4.10 -15.02 -8.83
N LEU A 66 -3.39 -15.28 -7.73
CA LEU A 66 -2.20 -14.56 -7.31
C LEU A 66 -1.00 -14.93 -8.20
N GLY A 67 -0.57 -13.97 -9.01
CA GLY A 67 0.56 -14.08 -9.93
C GLY A 67 1.89 -13.60 -9.30
N GLU A 68 2.81 -13.20 -10.17
CA GLU A 68 4.14 -12.68 -9.81
C GLU A 68 4.12 -11.49 -8.84
N ASP A 69 5.15 -11.40 -7.99
CA ASP A 69 5.52 -10.18 -7.28
C ASP A 69 6.71 -9.54 -7.96
N HIS A 70 6.61 -8.23 -8.15
CA HIS A 70 7.67 -7.38 -8.68
C HIS A 70 8.24 -6.56 -7.55
N LEU A 71 9.56 -6.49 -7.42
CA LEU A 71 10.23 -5.54 -6.55
C LEU A 71 11.14 -4.66 -7.40
N LEU A 72 10.82 -3.37 -7.47
CA LEU A 72 11.57 -2.40 -8.25
C LEU A 72 12.51 -1.60 -7.33
N PRO A 73 13.83 -1.72 -7.51
CA PRO A 73 14.75 -0.78 -6.88
C PRO A 73 14.60 0.60 -7.54
N LEU A 74 14.34 1.62 -6.73
CA LEU A 74 14.19 3.01 -7.13
C LEU A 74 15.25 3.87 -6.42
N ASP A 75 16.52 3.46 -6.55
CA ASP A 75 17.63 4.14 -5.88
C ASP A 75 17.76 5.62 -6.24
N VAL A 76 17.30 6.01 -7.44
CA VAL A 76 17.25 7.41 -7.89
C VAL A 76 16.43 8.31 -6.94
N LEU A 77 15.41 7.77 -6.28
CA LEU A 77 14.61 8.53 -5.31
C LEU A 77 15.41 8.89 -4.05
N LYS A 78 16.44 8.10 -3.70
CA LYS A 78 17.34 8.43 -2.58
C LYS A 78 18.10 9.72 -2.87
N GLY A 79 18.66 9.84 -4.08
CA GLY A 79 19.41 11.03 -4.50
C GLY A 79 18.56 12.28 -4.73
N ILE A 80 17.24 12.13 -4.94
CA ILE A 80 16.31 13.27 -4.97
C ILE A 80 15.97 13.73 -3.54
N SER A 81 16.04 12.81 -2.57
CA SER A 81 15.59 12.99 -1.20
C SER A 81 16.71 13.33 -0.20
N ASP A 82 17.84 13.86 -0.68
CA ASP A 82 19.12 14.10 0.02
C ASP A 82 19.08 15.01 1.28
N THR A 83 17.92 15.17 1.93
CA THR A 83 17.75 15.96 3.17
C THR A 83 17.19 15.20 4.38
N ALA A 84 16.72 13.95 4.28
CA ALA A 84 16.31 13.19 5.50
C ALA A 84 16.26 11.66 5.41
N LEU A 85 16.25 11.06 4.21
CA LEU A 85 16.11 9.60 4.07
C LEU A 85 17.40 8.81 4.41
N THR A 86 18.53 9.51 4.58
CA THR A 86 19.85 8.93 4.88
C THR A 86 20.51 9.53 6.14
N GLY A 87 19.89 10.50 6.80
CA GLY A 87 20.43 11.14 8.01
C GLY A 87 19.93 10.48 9.29
N GLU A 88 20.80 10.36 10.30
CA GLU A 88 20.46 9.97 11.68
C GLU A 88 19.56 11.00 12.41
N GLY A 89 18.89 11.89 11.68
CA GLY A 89 18.04 12.94 12.22
C GLY A 89 16.69 12.43 12.71
N GLU A 90 16.13 13.15 13.69
CA GLU A 90 14.76 12.94 14.17
C GLU A 90 13.74 13.23 13.05
N ILE A 91 12.57 12.56 13.13
CA ILE A 91 11.43 12.87 12.26
C ILE A 91 10.92 14.25 12.66
N ALA A 92 11.24 15.25 11.84
CA ALA A 92 10.78 16.62 12.03
C ALA A 92 9.70 16.95 10.98
N PHE A 93 8.66 17.67 11.40
CA PHE A 93 7.65 18.22 10.50
C PHE A 93 8.15 19.56 9.95
N GLN A 94 8.11 19.73 8.63
CA GLN A 94 8.41 20.98 7.95
C GLN A 94 7.24 21.98 8.08
N GLU A 95 7.46 23.25 7.73
CA GLU A 95 6.42 24.31 7.79
C GLU A 95 5.15 23.97 6.97
N ASN A 96 5.28 23.12 5.95
CA ASN A 96 4.16 22.61 5.15
C ASN A 96 3.40 21.45 5.83
N GLY A 97 3.76 21.07 7.06
CA GLY A 97 3.16 19.97 7.81
C GLY A 97 3.62 18.57 7.37
N LEU A 98 4.60 18.45 6.48
CA LEU A 98 5.10 17.16 5.97
C LEU A 98 6.39 16.77 6.68
N PRO A 99 6.61 15.47 6.96
CA PRO A 99 7.85 15.01 7.56
C PRO A 99 9.02 15.24 6.58
N ASN A 100 10.20 15.54 7.11
CA ASN A 100 11.43 15.74 6.33
C ASN A 100 11.81 14.51 5.46
N THR A 101 11.33 13.31 5.80
CA THR A 101 11.49 12.07 5.02
C THR A 101 10.54 11.95 3.82
N PHE A 102 9.77 13.00 3.53
CA PHE A 102 8.84 13.04 2.41
C PHE A 102 9.59 13.19 1.07
N VAL A 103 9.22 12.35 0.11
CA VAL A 103 9.64 12.47 -1.29
C VAL A 103 8.45 13.03 -2.09
N PRO A 104 8.51 14.29 -2.56
CA PRO A 104 7.42 14.91 -3.30
C PRO A 104 6.99 14.11 -4.53
N GLY A 105 5.70 13.82 -4.63
CA GLY A 105 5.11 13.14 -5.80
C GLY A 105 5.51 11.68 -5.95
N ARG A 106 6.05 11.02 -4.91
CA ARG A 106 6.49 9.62 -4.99
C ARG A 106 5.38 8.68 -5.45
N ASN A 107 4.13 8.91 -5.04
CA ASN A 107 3.03 8.04 -5.43
C ASN A 107 2.73 8.17 -6.92
N LEU A 108 2.93 9.35 -7.51
CA LEU A 108 2.81 9.55 -8.96
C LEU A 108 3.85 8.71 -9.71
N LEU A 109 5.08 8.70 -9.21
CA LEU A 109 6.17 7.90 -9.76
C LEU A 109 5.88 6.40 -9.62
N PHE A 110 5.40 5.95 -8.46
CA PHE A 110 5.02 4.56 -8.24
C PHE A 110 3.96 4.09 -9.24
N PHE A 111 2.91 4.89 -9.48
CA PHE A 111 1.91 4.57 -10.50
C PHE A 111 2.48 4.59 -11.91
N THR A 112 3.43 5.49 -12.21
CA THR A 112 4.09 5.54 -13.51
C THR A 112 4.91 4.27 -13.78
N PHE A 113 5.67 3.79 -12.79
CA PHE A 113 6.40 2.52 -12.89
C PHE A 113 5.45 1.32 -12.94
N ALA A 114 4.40 1.31 -12.11
CA ALA A 114 3.38 0.26 -12.13
C ALA A 114 2.68 0.19 -13.49
N ALA A 115 2.35 1.33 -14.11
CA ALA A 115 1.78 1.40 -15.45
C ALA A 115 2.72 0.79 -16.51
N ALA A 116 4.03 1.05 -16.44
CA ALA A 116 4.99 0.47 -17.36
C ALA A 116 5.09 -1.07 -17.24
N ILE A 117 5.03 -1.60 -16.00
CA ILE A 117 4.97 -3.05 -15.76
C ILE A 117 3.65 -3.60 -16.31
N ALA A 118 2.53 -3.00 -15.92
CA ALA A 118 1.19 -3.42 -16.34
C ALA A 118 1.07 -3.44 -17.87
N TYR A 119 1.61 -2.44 -18.57
CA TYR A 119 1.66 -2.39 -20.03
C TYR A 119 2.35 -3.63 -20.62
N ARG A 120 3.56 -3.96 -20.15
CA ARG A 120 4.31 -5.14 -20.60
C ARG A 120 3.60 -6.46 -20.27
N ARG A 121 2.87 -6.51 -19.16
CA ARG A 121 2.09 -7.68 -18.72
C ARG A 121 0.69 -7.73 -19.37
N GLY A 122 0.34 -6.72 -20.17
CA GLY A 122 -0.96 -6.56 -20.78
C GLY A 122 -2.09 -6.39 -19.76
N MET A 123 -1.84 -5.80 -18.59
CA MET A 123 -2.81 -5.56 -17.52
C MET A 123 -3.41 -4.16 -17.60
N LYS A 124 -4.72 -4.05 -17.38
CA LYS A 124 -5.45 -2.77 -17.46
C LYS A 124 -5.60 -2.04 -16.14
N HIS A 125 -5.68 -2.78 -15.05
CA HIS A 125 -6.07 -2.25 -13.76
C HIS A 125 -4.86 -2.08 -12.86
N LEU A 126 -4.67 -0.89 -12.33
CA LEU A 126 -3.70 -0.57 -11.28
C LEU A 126 -4.48 -0.36 -9.99
N VAL A 127 -4.04 -0.94 -8.89
CA VAL A 127 -4.72 -0.80 -7.59
C VAL A 127 -3.73 -0.24 -6.57
N GLY A 128 -4.12 0.78 -5.82
CA GLY A 128 -3.30 1.31 -4.73
C GLY A 128 -4.12 1.76 -3.53
N GLY A 129 -3.51 1.74 -2.35
CA GLY A 129 -4.16 1.99 -1.07
C GLY A 129 -4.20 3.44 -0.61
N MET A 130 -4.08 4.42 -1.52
CA MET A 130 -4.17 5.83 -1.13
C MET A 130 -5.58 6.15 -0.65
N CYS A 131 -5.64 7.03 0.34
CA CYS A 131 -6.80 7.34 1.14
C CYS A 131 -6.77 8.84 1.49
N GLU A 132 -7.91 9.52 1.37
CA GLU A 132 -8.04 10.95 1.65
C GLU A 132 -8.76 11.22 2.99
N THR A 133 -9.41 10.22 3.58
CA THR A 133 -10.07 10.33 4.89
C THR A 133 -9.09 10.30 6.07
N ASP A 134 -8.03 9.50 5.98
CA ASP A 134 -6.95 9.40 6.99
C ASP A 134 -5.74 10.28 6.64
N TYR A 135 -5.99 11.41 5.98
CA TYR A 135 -4.99 12.22 5.29
C TYR A 135 -3.89 12.76 6.21
N SER A 136 -2.65 12.44 5.85
CA SER A 136 -1.43 12.95 6.48
C SER A 136 -0.89 14.22 5.81
N GLY A 137 -1.64 14.85 4.90
CA GLY A 137 -1.19 16.05 4.20
C GLY A 137 -0.69 15.84 2.77
N TYR A 138 -0.61 14.60 2.27
CA TYR A 138 0.09 14.27 1.01
C TYR A 138 -0.74 14.55 -0.26
N PRO A 139 -0.43 15.58 -1.07
CA PRO A 139 -1.27 15.94 -2.22
C PRO A 139 -1.35 14.82 -3.27
N ASP A 140 -0.32 13.96 -3.37
CA ASP A 140 -0.27 12.82 -4.29
C ASP A 140 -1.09 11.59 -3.85
N CYS A 141 -1.86 11.71 -2.76
CA CYS A 141 -2.85 10.71 -2.33
C CYS A 141 -4.31 11.07 -2.66
N ARG A 142 -4.57 12.30 -3.12
CA ARG A 142 -5.95 12.80 -3.33
C ARG A 142 -6.61 12.17 -4.55
N ASP A 143 -7.93 12.08 -4.50
CA ASP A 143 -8.73 11.53 -5.60
C ASP A 143 -8.53 12.29 -6.91
N ASP A 144 -8.59 13.63 -6.88
CA ASP A 144 -8.38 14.48 -8.06
C ASP A 144 -7.00 14.26 -8.69
N THR A 145 -5.97 14.08 -7.85
CA THR A 145 -4.61 13.84 -8.31
C THR A 145 -4.48 12.49 -9.00
N LEU A 146 -5.08 11.43 -8.46
CA LEU A 146 -5.02 10.10 -9.07
C LEU A 146 -5.88 9.99 -10.32
N LYS A 147 -7.02 10.69 -10.39
CA LYS A 147 -7.81 10.82 -11.61
C LYS A 147 -7.05 11.53 -12.73
N ALA A 148 -6.38 12.64 -12.41
CA ALA A 148 -5.52 13.35 -13.36
C ALA A 148 -4.38 12.44 -13.85
N LEU A 149 -3.74 11.70 -12.93
CA LEU A 149 -2.68 10.76 -13.27
C LEU A 149 -3.17 9.63 -14.18
N GLN A 150 -4.35 9.06 -13.94
CA GLN A 150 -4.92 8.02 -14.81
C GLN A 150 -5.06 8.51 -16.26
N VAL A 151 -5.53 9.75 -16.44
CA VAL A 151 -5.64 10.36 -17.78
C VAL A 151 -4.26 10.49 -18.42
N ALA A 152 -3.28 11.04 -17.69
CA ALA A 152 -1.92 11.18 -18.19
C ALA A 152 -1.29 9.84 -18.60
N LEU A 153 -1.42 8.80 -17.77
CA LEU A 153 -0.90 7.47 -18.05
C LEU A 153 -1.61 6.82 -19.24
N THR A 154 -2.93 6.99 -19.35
CA THR A 154 -3.71 6.45 -20.47
C THR A 154 -3.27 7.06 -21.80
N LEU A 155 -3.09 8.39 -21.84
CA LEU A 155 -2.63 9.10 -23.03
C LEU A 155 -1.16 8.77 -23.35
N GLY A 156 -0.28 8.79 -22.35
CA GLY A 156 1.15 8.58 -22.54
C GLY A 156 1.53 7.17 -22.97
N MET A 157 0.69 6.17 -22.65
CA MET A 157 0.91 4.77 -23.04
C MET A 157 0.05 4.33 -24.24
N ASP A 158 -0.75 5.24 -24.81
CA ASP A 158 -1.75 4.96 -25.87
C ASP A 158 -2.59 3.70 -25.58
N THR A 159 -3.01 3.57 -24.31
CA THR A 159 -3.80 2.42 -23.86
C THR A 159 -4.64 2.80 -22.66
N ARG A 160 -5.88 2.30 -22.63
CA ARG A 160 -6.82 2.61 -21.54
C ARG A 160 -6.39 1.92 -20.25
N LEU A 161 -5.87 2.70 -19.29
CA LEU A 161 -5.57 2.26 -17.93
C LEU A 161 -6.68 2.68 -16.95
N VAL A 162 -6.83 1.93 -15.87
CA VAL A 162 -7.76 2.26 -14.78
C VAL A 162 -7.01 2.19 -13.45
N ILE A 163 -7.07 3.26 -12.67
CA ILE A 163 -6.55 3.32 -11.30
C ILE A 163 -7.71 3.09 -10.33
N HIS A 164 -7.55 2.11 -9.46
CA HIS A 164 -8.49 1.80 -8.38
C HIS A 164 -7.89 2.20 -7.03
N THR A 165 -8.66 2.97 -6.27
CA THR A 165 -8.35 3.37 -4.90
C THR A 165 -9.47 2.94 -3.96
N PRO A 166 -9.58 1.64 -3.65
CA PRO A 166 -10.71 1.11 -2.89
C PRO A 166 -10.80 1.67 -1.46
N LEU A 167 -9.74 2.31 -0.99
CA LEU A 167 -9.67 2.91 0.36
C LEU A 167 -9.89 4.43 0.36
N MET A 168 -10.13 5.06 -0.80
CA MET A 168 -10.12 6.53 -0.95
C MET A 168 -11.01 7.24 0.08
N TRP A 169 -12.19 6.67 0.34
CA TRP A 169 -13.28 7.28 1.11
C TRP A 169 -13.61 6.54 2.40
N ILE A 170 -12.71 5.69 2.91
CA ILE A 170 -12.95 4.91 4.12
C ILE A 170 -11.83 5.13 5.13
N ASP A 171 -12.16 5.20 6.42
CA ASP A 171 -11.17 5.33 7.50
C ASP A 171 -10.52 3.99 7.88
N LYS A 172 -9.60 4.00 8.85
CA LYS A 172 -8.96 2.76 9.35
C LYS A 172 -9.93 1.75 9.94
N ALA A 173 -10.99 2.17 10.60
CA ALA A 173 -11.97 1.23 11.16
C ALA A 173 -12.75 0.56 10.02
N GLU A 174 -13.16 1.34 9.02
CA GLU A 174 -13.81 0.84 7.82
C GLU A 174 -12.88 -0.02 6.95
N THR A 175 -11.58 0.26 6.95
CA THR A 175 -10.56 -0.59 6.32
C THR A 175 -10.50 -1.96 7.00
N TRP A 176 -10.52 -2.02 8.34
CA TRP A 176 -10.66 -3.30 9.07
C TRP A 176 -11.96 -4.03 8.71
N ARG A 177 -13.10 -3.31 8.65
CA ARG A 177 -14.37 -3.90 8.22
C ARG A 177 -14.34 -4.37 6.77
N LEU A 178 -13.65 -3.67 5.87
CA LEU A 178 -13.48 -4.11 4.48
C LEU A 178 -12.68 -5.41 4.44
N THR A 179 -11.57 -5.49 5.18
CA THR A 179 -10.77 -6.70 5.32
C THR A 179 -11.61 -7.86 5.84
N GLU A 180 -12.42 -7.65 6.89
CA GLU A 180 -13.33 -8.66 7.41
C GLU A 180 -14.38 -9.09 6.38
N ARG A 181 -14.99 -8.16 5.64
CA ARG A 181 -15.96 -8.49 4.59
C ARG A 181 -15.36 -9.33 3.46
N LEU A 182 -14.09 -9.10 3.12
CA LEU A 182 -13.43 -9.78 2.00
C LEU A 182 -12.96 -11.19 2.35
N GLY A 183 -12.42 -11.40 3.55
CA GLY A 183 -11.78 -12.68 3.91
C GLY A 183 -12.08 -13.17 5.33
N GLY A 184 -13.05 -12.57 6.02
CA GLY A 184 -13.46 -12.94 7.37
C GLY A 184 -12.37 -12.76 8.41
N ALA A 185 -12.56 -13.44 9.54
CA ALA A 185 -11.59 -13.48 10.63
C ALA A 185 -10.17 -13.91 10.17
N PRO A 186 -9.98 -14.91 9.28
CA PRO A 186 -8.64 -15.29 8.84
C PRO A 186 -7.86 -14.15 8.16
N LEU A 187 -8.53 -13.35 7.31
CA LEU A 187 -7.86 -12.21 6.68
C LEU A 187 -7.59 -11.08 7.68
N VAL A 188 -8.47 -10.87 8.65
CA VAL A 188 -8.23 -9.92 9.76
C VAL A 188 -7.01 -10.34 10.57
N GLU A 189 -6.86 -11.63 10.89
CA GLU A 189 -5.69 -12.17 11.61
C GLU A 189 -4.40 -12.02 10.81
N ILE A 190 -4.38 -12.40 9.52
CA ILE A 190 -3.25 -12.16 8.62
C ILE A 190 -2.89 -10.67 8.60
N THR A 191 -3.90 -9.80 8.47
CA THR A 191 -3.70 -8.35 8.42
C THR A 191 -3.13 -7.83 9.75
N ARG A 192 -3.64 -8.30 10.88
CA ARG A 192 -3.18 -7.89 12.21
C ARG A 192 -1.75 -8.36 12.47
N ASP A 193 -1.44 -9.61 12.19
CA ASP A 193 -0.25 -10.28 12.71
C ASP A 193 0.93 -10.21 11.73
N LEU A 194 0.65 -10.25 10.42
CA LEU A 194 1.70 -10.39 9.40
C LEU A 194 2.04 -9.07 8.70
N THR A 195 1.16 -8.06 8.73
CA THR A 195 1.46 -6.77 8.09
C THR A 195 2.35 -5.88 8.94
N HIS A 196 2.88 -4.82 8.33
CA HIS A 196 3.66 -3.80 9.02
C HIS A 196 3.20 -2.38 8.66
N SER A 197 3.07 -1.52 9.67
CA SER A 197 2.70 -0.11 9.49
C SER A 197 3.59 0.85 10.30
N CYS A 198 4.47 0.35 11.16
CA CYS A 198 5.24 1.18 12.08
C CYS A 198 6.36 1.93 11.34
N TYR A 199 6.38 3.26 11.44
CA TYR A 199 7.44 4.08 10.82
C TYR A 199 8.84 3.83 11.39
N LEU A 200 8.94 3.28 12.60
CA LEU A 200 10.21 2.93 13.25
C LEU A 200 10.64 1.49 13.00
N GLY A 201 9.90 0.73 12.19
CA GLY A 201 10.24 -0.65 11.86
C GLY A 201 10.13 -1.65 13.03
N ASP A 202 9.58 -1.24 14.17
CA ASP A 202 9.55 -2.07 15.39
C ASP A 202 8.53 -3.22 15.24
N ARG A 203 9.02 -4.46 15.23
CA ARG A 203 8.20 -5.68 15.32
C ARG A 203 8.37 -6.43 16.64
N THR A 204 9.15 -5.91 17.58
CA THR A 204 9.43 -6.57 18.87
C THR A 204 8.25 -6.52 19.84
N LYS A 205 7.37 -5.53 19.67
CA LYS A 205 6.15 -5.36 20.46
C LYS A 205 4.92 -5.80 19.65
N VAL A 206 4.04 -6.55 20.31
CA VAL A 206 2.75 -6.97 19.78
C VAL A 206 1.65 -6.31 20.61
N HIS A 207 0.69 -5.69 19.94
CA HIS A 207 -0.51 -5.10 20.51
C HIS A 207 -1.75 -5.80 19.93
N ASP A 208 -2.92 -5.52 20.49
CA ASP A 208 -4.19 -6.06 19.99
C ASP A 208 -4.48 -5.73 18.52
N TRP A 209 -3.86 -4.67 17.99
CA TRP A 209 -3.97 -4.21 16.60
C TRP A 209 -2.81 -4.66 15.70
N GLY A 210 -1.82 -5.38 16.24
CA GLY A 210 -0.66 -5.92 15.53
C GLY A 210 0.71 -5.43 16.03
N HIS A 211 1.74 -5.61 15.22
CA HIS A 211 3.11 -5.21 15.53
C HIS A 211 3.35 -3.70 15.36
N GLY A 212 4.10 -3.10 16.30
CA GLY A 212 4.56 -1.72 16.17
C GLY A 212 5.08 -1.13 17.48
N CYS A 213 5.80 0.00 17.38
CA CYS A 213 6.36 0.68 18.55
C CYS A 213 5.31 1.21 19.53
N GLY A 214 4.09 1.47 19.04
CA GLY A 214 2.96 2.00 19.82
C GLY A 214 2.94 3.53 19.99
N SER A 215 3.99 4.23 19.57
CA SER A 215 4.13 5.69 19.80
C SER A 215 4.20 6.54 18.53
N CYS A 216 4.49 5.95 17.36
CA CYS A 216 4.54 6.73 16.11
C CYS A 216 3.14 7.01 15.54
N PRO A 217 2.96 8.05 14.71
CA PRO A 217 1.66 8.42 14.14
C PRO A 217 0.93 7.26 13.44
N ALA A 218 1.65 6.42 12.69
CA ALA A 218 1.07 5.26 12.02
C ALA A 218 0.56 4.19 13.01
N CYS A 219 1.25 3.97 14.13
CA CYS A 219 0.78 3.07 15.19
C CYS A 219 -0.47 3.64 15.87
N ALA A 220 -0.49 4.94 16.17
CA ALA A 220 -1.64 5.59 16.78
C ALA A 220 -2.90 5.47 15.90
N LEU A 221 -2.76 5.74 14.59
CA LEU A 221 -3.85 5.64 13.62
C LEU A 221 -4.37 4.20 13.49
N ARG A 222 -3.47 3.21 13.41
CA ARG A 222 -3.83 1.79 13.34
C ARG A 222 -4.52 1.29 14.61
N ALA A 223 -4.01 1.70 15.78
CA ALA A 223 -4.59 1.36 17.09
C ALA A 223 -6.00 1.92 17.27
N GLU A 224 -6.18 3.19 16.92
CA GLU A 224 -7.48 3.86 17.00
C GLU A 224 -8.49 3.24 16.02
N GLY A 225 -8.07 2.97 14.78
CA GLY A 225 -8.88 2.27 13.80
C GLY A 225 -9.32 0.89 14.28
N TRP A 226 -8.41 0.12 14.89
CA TRP A 226 -8.74 -1.18 15.49
C TRP A 226 -9.74 -1.06 16.64
N ARG A 227 -9.52 -0.12 17.56
CA ARG A 227 -10.43 0.13 18.69
C ARG A 227 -11.84 0.45 18.21
N ARG A 228 -11.96 1.34 17.22
CA ARG A 228 -13.25 1.71 16.60
C ARG A 228 -13.90 0.53 15.87
N TYR A 229 -13.13 -0.27 15.14
CA TYR A 229 -13.62 -1.50 14.50
C TYR A 229 -14.19 -2.50 15.51
N ARG A 230 -13.50 -2.70 16.63
CA ARG A 230 -13.93 -3.63 17.69
C ARG A 230 -15.14 -3.14 18.50
N ALA A 231 -15.45 -1.85 18.44
CA ALA A 231 -16.55 -1.24 19.18
C ALA A 231 -17.93 -1.38 18.51
N GLY A 232 -17.98 -1.83 17.24
CA GLY A 232 -19.21 -1.91 16.44
C GLY A 232 -19.27 -0.83 15.38
#